data_AF-A0A345JPV5-F1
#
_entry.id   AF-A0A345JPV5-F1
#
_cell.length_a   1.000
_cell.length_b   1.000
_cell.length_c   1.000
_cell.angle_alpha   90.00
_cell.angle_beta   90.00
_cell.angle_gamma   90.00
#
_symmetry.space_group_name_H-M   'P 1'
#
loop_
_entity.id
_entity.type
_entity.pdbx_description
1 polymer ?
#
loop_
_entity_poly.entity_id
_entity_poly.type
_entity_poly.pdbx_seq_one_letter_code
_entity_poly.pdbx_strand_id
1 'polypeptide(L)'
;MQLLKNDQVYSEENIDKVIANKDKHLNEVIAVIENASDNISKITTPAEINQLLASLVVLSQWKAHEAESAMVKLCYVLDEPSCKEIFKDIFISQLVLTLYNTTSAPKLKKLVLDFTVYDSVKVAVWEALIYKYHNAEITKKELLDVFLDVVESESNAYVLHSNMAMVIREINPYEIIDVINQILKRSDENISLDNPFDIPLSELFDFKFAADRQDEFSEQLKESYEQMQRDDADYHDFLEDAFISQKDIANQSKRLELAKLDRAKIIKKIVSTDSLRSATAEDLMAGLNQDNIYLAKPFIEAIVERQAEMEPLLLARFQEVSDVYKDCGYFPQTPDLAYILMLLTQFKTIGAFELIFEVFNLTDDDNYRYWGDYTTEYLGYILYQTCDGDFKKIENIVFSEQVKVRSIRNAAYDALILAYILGNISRGDIINISSKILDLDVKYDEMIALAMCDMIDINMYELKDKMLKTFDNLSLEDTGIFDRDDFDDINSSGMFDKSNVSIYDRNNLSDLDNAFEFLANSGFYRDDYDNYKRLLEQKKFEAKQSRIAKQKKAKSKQAKISKKKNRKKK
;
A
#
# COMPACT_ATOMS: atom_id res chain seq x y z
N MET A 1 -30.14 -9.67 23.23
CA MET A 1 -30.06 -10.67 22.12
C MET A 1 -30.93 -10.39 20.89
N GLN A 2 -32.25 -10.18 20.98
CA GLN A 2 -33.01 -9.74 19.78
C GLN A 2 -32.50 -8.39 19.25
N LEU A 3 -32.08 -7.50 20.15
CA LEU A 3 -31.33 -6.27 19.88
C LEU A 3 -29.87 -6.49 19.45
N LEU A 4 -29.40 -7.72 19.20
CA LEU A 4 -28.09 -7.96 18.58
C LEU A 4 -28.22 -8.64 17.19
N LYS A 5 -29.44 -9.01 16.80
CA LYS A 5 -29.74 -9.82 15.62
C LYS A 5 -30.38 -9.05 14.46
N ASN A 6 -30.69 -7.76 14.63
CA ASN A 6 -31.32 -6.93 13.60
C ASN A 6 -30.28 -5.97 12.98
N ASP A 7 -30.41 -5.59 11.71
CA ASP A 7 -29.45 -4.70 11.04
C ASP A 7 -29.37 -3.27 11.62
N GLN A 8 -30.27 -2.89 12.54
CA GLN A 8 -30.32 -1.59 13.23
C GLN A 8 -29.58 -1.55 14.57
N VAL A 9 -28.88 -2.63 14.91
CA VAL A 9 -28.32 -2.88 16.25
C VAL A 9 -27.07 -2.07 16.57
N TYR A 10 -26.34 -1.62 15.57
CA TYR A 10 -25.04 -1.02 15.80
C TYR A 10 -25.09 0.46 16.13
N SER A 11 -26.27 1.10 16.07
CA SER A 11 -26.41 2.46 16.60
C SER A 11 -25.83 2.51 18.01
N GLU A 12 -24.95 3.47 18.26
CA GLU A 12 -24.30 3.74 19.55
C GLU A 12 -25.25 3.53 20.74
N GLU A 13 -26.49 4.02 20.62
CA GLU A 13 -27.58 3.89 21.61
C GLU A 13 -27.90 2.44 22.04
N ASN A 14 -27.75 1.46 21.14
CA ASN A 14 -28.03 0.06 21.44
C ASN A 14 -26.83 -0.64 22.09
N ILE A 15 -25.61 -0.29 21.69
CA ILE A 15 -24.38 -0.79 22.33
C ILE A 15 -24.33 -0.27 23.77
N ASP A 16 -24.61 1.02 24.00
CA ASP A 16 -24.65 1.60 25.34
C ASP A 16 -25.69 0.95 26.25
N LYS A 17 -26.88 0.64 25.72
CA LYS A 17 -27.92 -0.10 26.46
C LYS A 17 -27.44 -1.50 26.84
N VAL A 18 -26.73 -2.18 25.96
CA VAL A 18 -26.13 -3.48 26.28
C VAL A 18 -25.07 -3.28 27.35
N ILE A 19 -24.13 -2.35 27.16
CA ILE A 19 -23.04 -2.06 28.10
C ILE A 19 -23.58 -1.76 29.51
N ALA A 20 -24.64 -0.96 29.62
CA ALA A 20 -25.27 -0.61 30.91
C ALA A 20 -25.92 -1.81 31.64
N ASN A 21 -26.08 -2.97 31.00
CA ASN A 21 -26.77 -4.14 31.53
C ASN A 21 -25.88 -5.41 31.52
N LYS A 22 -24.59 -5.29 31.91
CA LYS A 22 -23.61 -6.39 31.96
C LYS A 22 -24.17 -7.68 32.56
N ASP A 23 -24.71 -7.64 33.78
CA ASP A 23 -25.17 -8.83 34.51
C ASP A 23 -26.25 -9.62 33.76
N LYS A 24 -27.04 -8.95 32.93
CA LYS A 24 -28.11 -9.57 32.15
C LYS A 24 -27.59 -10.23 30.86
N HIS A 25 -26.53 -9.67 30.27
CA HIS A 25 -26.13 -9.99 28.90
C HIS A 25 -24.76 -10.68 28.78
N LEU A 26 -23.93 -10.67 29.83
CA LEU A 26 -22.57 -11.21 29.79
C LEU A 26 -22.49 -12.63 29.23
N ASN A 27 -23.26 -13.56 29.78
CA ASN A 27 -23.25 -14.96 29.33
C ASN A 27 -23.74 -15.11 27.89
N GLU A 28 -24.64 -14.24 27.44
CA GLU A 28 -25.15 -14.28 26.06
C GLU A 28 -24.07 -13.79 25.08
N VAL A 29 -23.32 -12.73 25.45
CA VAL A 29 -22.22 -12.19 24.64
C VAL A 29 -21.05 -13.18 24.59
N ILE A 30 -20.71 -13.81 25.71
CA ILE A 30 -19.70 -14.90 25.75
C ILE A 30 -20.12 -16.05 24.82
N ALA A 31 -21.38 -16.46 24.85
CA ALA A 31 -21.89 -17.52 23.99
C ALA A 31 -21.80 -17.17 22.48
N VAL A 32 -21.84 -15.89 22.10
CA VAL A 32 -21.59 -15.46 20.72
C VAL A 32 -20.13 -15.72 20.34
N ILE A 33 -19.18 -15.35 21.20
CA ILE A 33 -17.74 -15.62 20.97
C ILE A 33 -17.49 -17.13 20.90
N GLU A 34 -18.03 -17.91 21.84
CA GLU A 34 -17.86 -19.37 21.83
C GLU A 34 -18.44 -20.01 20.57
N ASN A 35 -19.62 -19.59 20.14
CA ASN A 35 -20.25 -20.08 18.93
C ASN A 35 -19.43 -19.71 17.68
N ALA A 36 -18.88 -18.50 17.64
CA ALA A 36 -17.97 -18.07 16.58
C ALA A 36 -16.71 -18.93 16.57
N SER A 37 -16.10 -19.17 17.73
CA SER A 37 -14.94 -20.04 17.87
C SER A 37 -15.21 -21.48 17.39
N ASP A 38 -16.42 -22.01 17.59
CA ASP A 38 -16.80 -23.35 17.15
C ASP A 38 -17.24 -23.44 15.68
N ASN A 39 -17.61 -22.32 15.06
CA ASN A 39 -18.27 -22.29 13.76
C ASN A 39 -17.78 -21.16 12.85
N ILE A 40 -16.52 -20.75 12.97
CA ILE A 40 -15.99 -19.56 12.31
C ILE A 40 -16.16 -19.63 10.77
N SER A 41 -15.95 -20.79 10.15
CA SER A 41 -16.21 -21.03 8.71
C SER A 41 -17.66 -20.85 8.28
N LYS A 42 -18.62 -20.89 9.21
CA LYS A 42 -20.05 -20.71 8.92
C LYS A 42 -20.50 -19.26 9.08
N ILE A 43 -19.71 -18.42 9.77
CA ILE A 43 -19.98 -16.99 9.86
C ILE A 43 -19.66 -16.39 8.50
N THR A 44 -20.70 -16.15 7.71
CA THR A 44 -20.56 -15.70 6.32
C THR A 44 -21.41 -14.48 6.01
N THR A 45 -22.38 -14.18 6.86
CA THR A 45 -23.28 -13.04 6.66
C THR A 45 -22.75 -11.79 7.37
N PRO A 46 -22.96 -10.60 6.80
CA PRO A 46 -22.59 -9.34 7.46
C PRO A 46 -23.18 -9.19 8.86
N ALA A 47 -24.40 -9.68 9.09
CA ALA A 47 -25.07 -9.61 10.39
C ALA A 47 -24.33 -10.44 11.46
N GLU A 48 -23.85 -11.64 11.12
CA GLU A 48 -23.08 -12.48 12.04
C GLU A 48 -21.69 -11.88 12.34
N ILE A 49 -21.04 -11.31 11.32
CA ILE A 49 -19.74 -10.64 11.46
C ILE A 49 -19.87 -9.42 12.38
N ASN A 50 -20.87 -8.58 12.14
CA ASN A 50 -21.11 -7.41 12.98
C ASN A 50 -21.50 -7.83 14.40
N GLN A 51 -22.22 -8.96 14.56
CA GLN A 51 -22.61 -9.45 15.88
C GLN A 51 -21.38 -9.88 16.68
N LEU A 52 -20.41 -10.53 16.03
CA LEU A 52 -19.13 -10.87 16.61
C LEU A 52 -18.34 -9.61 16.97
N LEU A 53 -18.21 -8.64 16.06
CA LEU A 53 -17.52 -7.37 16.30
C LEU A 53 -18.10 -6.60 17.50
N ALA A 54 -19.42 -6.41 17.56
CA ALA A 54 -20.04 -5.73 18.71
C ALA A 54 -19.87 -6.54 20.01
N SER A 55 -19.86 -7.87 19.93
CA SER A 55 -19.58 -8.69 21.11
C SER A 55 -18.17 -8.45 21.63
N LEU A 56 -17.18 -8.31 20.75
CA LEU A 56 -15.80 -7.94 21.13
C LEU A 56 -15.76 -6.54 21.78
N VAL A 57 -16.38 -5.54 21.16
CA VAL A 57 -16.48 -4.16 21.71
C VAL A 57 -17.07 -4.18 23.12
N VAL A 58 -18.21 -4.83 23.28
CA VAL A 58 -18.93 -4.89 24.57
C VAL A 58 -18.10 -5.62 25.64
N LEU A 59 -17.46 -6.75 25.30
CA LEU A 59 -16.60 -7.48 26.24
C LEU A 59 -15.38 -6.65 26.66
N SER A 60 -14.79 -5.92 25.73
CA SER A 60 -13.68 -5.01 25.99
C SER A 60 -14.08 -3.91 26.96
N GLN A 61 -15.20 -3.22 26.71
CA GLN A 61 -15.74 -2.16 27.57
C GLN A 61 -16.07 -2.67 28.99
N TRP A 62 -16.55 -3.91 29.09
CA TRP A 62 -16.84 -4.55 30.38
C TRP A 62 -15.63 -5.07 31.14
N LYS A 63 -14.45 -5.10 30.52
CA LYS A 63 -13.26 -5.78 31.06
C LYS A 63 -13.61 -7.19 31.56
N ALA A 64 -14.34 -7.93 30.74
CA ALA A 64 -15.00 -9.17 31.13
C ALA A 64 -14.01 -10.34 31.16
N HIS A 65 -13.28 -10.51 32.27
CA HIS A 65 -12.36 -11.63 32.47
C HIS A 65 -13.03 -13.01 32.39
N GLU A 66 -14.34 -13.08 32.63
CA GLU A 66 -15.15 -14.29 32.44
C GLU A 66 -15.11 -14.81 31.00
N ALA A 67 -14.81 -13.93 30.02
CA ALA A 67 -14.69 -14.27 28.61
C ALA A 67 -13.31 -14.79 28.20
N GLU A 68 -12.31 -14.83 29.10
CA GLU A 68 -10.92 -15.20 28.78
C GLU A 68 -10.84 -16.53 28.00
N SER A 69 -11.53 -17.57 28.47
CA SER A 69 -11.49 -18.88 27.82
C SER A 69 -12.10 -18.85 26.41
N ALA A 70 -13.14 -18.05 26.18
CA ALA A 70 -13.78 -17.93 24.87
C ALA A 70 -12.88 -17.15 23.90
N MET A 71 -12.23 -16.08 24.37
CA MET A 71 -11.28 -15.28 23.61
C MET A 71 -10.03 -16.05 23.22
N VAL A 72 -9.45 -16.82 24.15
CA VAL A 72 -8.33 -17.72 23.86
C VAL A 72 -8.72 -18.72 22.78
N LYS A 73 -9.92 -19.31 22.87
CA LYS A 73 -10.42 -20.26 21.85
C LYS A 73 -10.62 -19.60 20.49
N LEU A 74 -11.09 -18.35 20.44
CA LEU A 74 -11.27 -17.59 19.21
C LEU A 74 -9.93 -17.40 18.48
N CYS A 75 -8.86 -17.07 19.21
CA CYS A 75 -7.53 -16.85 18.64
C CYS A 75 -7.00 -18.04 17.84
N TYR A 76 -7.39 -19.27 18.19
CA TYR A 76 -6.95 -20.49 17.49
C TYR A 76 -7.70 -20.77 16.18
N VAL A 77 -8.81 -20.08 15.89
CA VAL A 77 -9.65 -20.40 14.72
C VAL A 77 -9.70 -19.29 13.66
N LEU A 78 -9.14 -18.12 13.94
CA LEU A 78 -9.17 -16.97 13.03
C LEU A 78 -8.34 -17.15 11.74
N ASP A 79 -7.61 -18.27 11.58
CA ASP A 79 -6.80 -18.60 10.39
C ASP A 79 -7.55 -19.34 9.27
N GLU A 80 -8.83 -19.72 9.44
CA GLU A 80 -9.49 -20.41 8.33
C GLU A 80 -9.50 -19.48 7.10
N PRO A 81 -9.11 -19.90 5.88
CA PRO A 81 -9.03 -19.00 4.72
C PRO A 81 -10.32 -18.20 4.44
N SER A 82 -11.47 -18.69 4.90
CA SER A 82 -12.77 -17.99 4.91
C SER A 82 -12.80 -16.73 5.78
N CYS A 83 -11.88 -16.62 6.73
CA CYS A 83 -11.77 -15.61 7.77
C CYS A 83 -10.92 -14.41 7.35
N LYS A 84 -9.93 -14.61 6.46
CA LYS A 84 -9.02 -13.53 6.00
C LYS A 84 -9.75 -12.33 5.39
N GLU A 85 -10.83 -12.59 4.64
CA GLU A 85 -11.65 -11.54 4.03
C GLU A 85 -12.62 -10.87 5.03
N ILE A 86 -12.95 -11.57 6.11
CA ILE A 86 -13.86 -11.10 7.17
C ILE A 86 -13.11 -10.27 8.21
N PHE A 87 -11.84 -10.61 8.46
CA PHE A 87 -11.01 -10.07 9.53
C PHE A 87 -9.92 -9.13 9.02
N LYS A 88 -10.31 -8.19 8.15
CA LYS A 88 -9.49 -7.00 7.80
C LYS A 88 -9.15 -6.18 9.06
N ASP A 89 -8.33 -5.15 8.89
CA ASP A 89 -7.71 -4.30 9.92
C ASP A 89 -8.63 -3.91 11.10
N ILE A 90 -9.90 -3.59 10.83
CA ILE A 90 -10.92 -3.23 11.84
C ILE A 90 -11.07 -4.33 12.92
N PHE A 91 -10.98 -5.60 12.54
CA PHE A 91 -11.09 -6.70 13.49
C PHE A 91 -9.83 -6.87 14.33
N ILE A 92 -8.64 -6.62 13.77
CA ILE A 92 -7.37 -6.74 14.48
C ILE A 92 -7.30 -5.70 15.60
N SER A 93 -7.57 -4.43 15.30
CA SER A 93 -7.57 -3.36 16.32
C SER A 93 -8.59 -3.63 17.44
N GLN A 94 -9.79 -4.12 17.09
CA GLN A 94 -10.79 -4.47 18.10
C GLN A 94 -10.39 -5.72 18.91
N LEU A 95 -9.77 -6.70 18.27
CA LEU A 95 -9.26 -7.91 18.92
C LEU A 95 -8.17 -7.55 19.94
N VAL A 96 -7.25 -6.65 19.60
CA VAL A 96 -6.20 -6.13 20.49
C VAL A 96 -6.79 -5.58 21.78
N LEU A 97 -7.71 -4.61 21.67
CA LEU A 97 -8.34 -3.98 22.84
C LEU A 97 -9.13 -4.99 23.66
N THR A 98 -9.80 -5.93 23.01
CA THR A 98 -10.57 -6.97 23.71
C THR A 98 -9.65 -7.92 24.46
N LEU A 99 -8.60 -8.42 23.81
CA LEU A 99 -7.59 -9.28 24.43
C LEU A 99 -6.91 -8.60 25.61
N TYR A 100 -6.53 -7.33 25.47
CA TYR A 100 -6.00 -6.53 26.57
C TYR A 100 -6.99 -6.49 27.75
N ASN A 101 -8.26 -6.19 27.51
CA ASN A 101 -9.23 -6.01 28.60
C ASN A 101 -9.76 -7.31 29.22
N THR A 102 -9.79 -8.43 28.48
CA THR A 102 -10.40 -9.68 28.95
C THR A 102 -9.39 -10.75 29.34
N THR A 103 -8.18 -10.73 28.78
CA THR A 103 -7.22 -11.85 28.87
C THR A 103 -6.05 -11.51 29.77
N SER A 104 -5.71 -12.43 30.68
CA SER A 104 -4.57 -12.27 31.58
C SER A 104 -3.23 -12.34 30.84
N ALA A 105 -2.23 -11.61 31.34
CA ALA A 105 -0.89 -11.61 30.75
C ALA A 105 -0.29 -13.03 30.60
N PRO A 106 -0.37 -13.97 31.58
CA PRO A 106 0.15 -15.33 31.39
C PRO A 106 -0.49 -16.07 30.20
N LYS A 107 -1.76 -15.81 29.88
CA LYS A 107 -2.42 -16.41 28.72
C LYS A 107 -2.00 -15.75 27.42
N LEU A 108 -1.86 -14.42 27.37
CA LEU A 108 -1.34 -13.72 26.21
C LEU A 108 0.08 -14.16 25.87
N LYS A 109 0.96 -14.28 26.89
CA LYS A 109 2.33 -14.83 26.73
C LYS A 109 2.30 -16.22 26.12
N LYS A 110 1.39 -17.09 26.58
CA LYS A 110 1.23 -18.43 26.00
C LYS A 110 0.75 -18.37 24.54
N LEU A 111 -0.20 -17.49 24.22
CA LEU A 111 -0.77 -17.38 22.88
C LEU A 111 0.26 -16.90 21.85
N VAL A 112 1.07 -15.89 22.18
CA VAL A 112 2.05 -15.37 21.20
C VAL A 112 3.14 -16.39 20.88
N LEU A 113 3.48 -17.26 21.85
CA LEU A 113 4.46 -18.34 21.68
C LEU A 113 3.88 -19.62 21.07
N ASP A 114 2.58 -19.70 20.84
CA ASP A 114 1.93 -20.89 20.33
C ASP A 114 1.95 -20.89 18.79
N PHE A 115 2.69 -21.83 18.20
CA PHE A 115 2.83 -21.98 16.75
C PHE A 115 1.52 -22.34 16.03
N THR A 116 0.46 -22.69 16.77
CA THR A 116 -0.86 -22.95 16.20
C THR A 116 -1.73 -21.70 16.12
N VAL A 117 -1.30 -20.58 16.71
CA VAL A 117 -1.95 -19.27 16.56
C VAL A 117 -1.44 -18.60 15.29
N TYR A 118 -2.34 -18.00 14.52
CA TYR A 118 -1.99 -17.35 13.27
C TYR A 118 -1.18 -16.06 13.46
N ASP A 119 -0.35 -15.75 12.48
CA ASP A 119 0.58 -14.63 12.48
C ASP A 119 -0.09 -13.27 12.77
N SER A 120 -1.19 -12.93 12.10
CA SER A 120 -1.88 -11.65 12.36
C SER A 120 -2.56 -11.61 13.74
N VAL A 121 -2.95 -12.77 14.27
CA VAL A 121 -3.48 -12.87 15.64
C VAL A 121 -2.34 -12.74 16.65
N LYS A 122 -1.16 -13.29 16.36
CA LYS A 122 0.04 -13.10 17.20
C LYS A 122 0.40 -11.62 17.31
N VAL A 123 0.33 -10.87 16.20
CA VAL A 123 0.49 -9.41 16.23
C VAL A 123 -0.52 -8.78 17.19
N ALA A 124 -1.81 -9.12 17.09
CA ALA A 124 -2.82 -8.60 18.01
C ALA A 124 -2.57 -8.96 19.49
N VAL A 125 -2.14 -10.20 19.76
CA VAL A 125 -1.77 -10.67 21.10
C VAL A 125 -0.54 -9.90 21.62
N TRP A 126 0.39 -9.59 20.73
CA TRP A 126 1.59 -8.82 21.04
C TRP A 126 1.27 -7.38 21.42
N GLU A 127 0.43 -6.69 20.65
CA GLU A 127 -0.01 -5.34 21.00
C GLU A 127 -0.75 -5.34 22.35
N ALA A 128 -1.58 -6.36 22.61
CA ALA A 128 -2.25 -6.49 23.90
C ALA A 128 -1.25 -6.63 25.07
N LEU A 129 -0.12 -7.33 24.89
CA LEU A 129 0.96 -7.40 25.89
C LEU A 129 1.64 -6.05 26.11
N ILE A 130 1.84 -5.28 25.04
CA ILE A 130 2.37 -3.90 25.12
C ILE A 130 1.42 -3.01 25.94
N TYR A 131 0.11 -3.06 25.68
CA TYR A 131 -0.87 -2.34 26.49
C TYR A 131 -0.84 -2.77 27.97
N LYS A 132 -0.62 -4.06 28.26
CA LYS A 132 -0.41 -4.55 29.63
C LYS A 132 0.84 -3.94 30.26
N TYR A 133 1.93 -3.79 29.51
CA TYR A 133 3.16 -3.17 29.99
C TYR A 133 2.96 -1.68 30.31
N HIS A 134 2.34 -0.92 29.41
CA HIS A 134 2.06 0.51 29.63
C HIS A 134 1.15 0.78 30.82
N ASN A 135 0.25 -0.15 31.13
CA ASN A 135 -0.61 -0.09 32.30
C ASN A 135 0.02 -0.73 33.56
N ALA A 136 1.32 -1.04 33.53
CA ALA A 136 2.08 -1.65 34.63
C ALA A 136 1.51 -3.00 35.14
N GLU A 137 0.76 -3.72 34.30
CA GLU A 137 0.25 -5.06 34.61
C GLU A 137 1.31 -6.16 34.38
N ILE A 138 2.30 -5.89 33.54
CA ILE A 138 3.54 -6.67 33.42
C ILE A 138 4.75 -5.75 33.53
N THR A 139 5.85 -6.30 34.00
CA THR A 139 7.12 -5.57 34.06
C THR A 139 7.77 -5.50 32.68
N LYS A 140 8.63 -4.51 32.49
CA LYS A 140 9.50 -4.40 31.30
C LYS A 140 10.27 -5.70 31.04
N LYS A 141 10.85 -6.27 32.11
CA LYS A 141 11.59 -7.54 32.05
C LYS A 141 10.72 -8.65 31.51
N GLU A 142 9.49 -8.79 32.00
CA GLU A 142 8.57 -9.82 31.52
C GLU A 142 8.19 -9.66 30.05
N LEU A 143 8.07 -8.43 29.55
CA LEU A 143 7.80 -8.18 28.13
C LEU A 143 9.02 -8.57 27.27
N LEU A 144 10.23 -8.18 27.69
CA LEU A 144 11.48 -8.54 27.02
C LEU A 144 11.76 -10.05 27.04
N ASP A 145 11.45 -10.73 28.14
CA ASP A 145 11.58 -12.20 28.24
C ASP A 145 10.68 -12.88 27.21
N VAL A 146 9.45 -12.41 27.02
CA VAL A 146 8.53 -12.98 26.01
C VAL A 146 8.99 -12.64 24.61
N PHE A 147 9.53 -11.45 24.39
CA PHE A 147 10.08 -11.05 23.09
C PHE A 147 11.24 -11.95 22.68
N LEU A 148 12.16 -12.22 23.61
CA LEU A 148 13.23 -13.19 23.43
C LEU A 148 12.67 -14.57 23.06
N ASP A 149 11.69 -15.06 23.81
CA ASP A 149 11.06 -16.36 23.52
C ASP A 149 10.40 -16.38 22.12
N VAL A 150 9.79 -15.27 21.66
CA VAL A 150 9.23 -15.13 20.32
C VAL A 150 10.34 -15.16 19.27
N VAL A 151 11.40 -14.38 19.43
CA VAL A 151 12.52 -14.35 18.47
C VAL A 151 13.20 -15.73 18.36
N GLU A 152 13.29 -16.46 19.47
CA GLU A 152 13.90 -17.80 19.48
C GLU A 152 12.99 -18.89 18.87
N SER A 153 11.66 -18.71 18.90
CA SER A 153 10.70 -19.73 18.46
C SER A 153 10.03 -19.44 17.11
N GLU A 154 9.98 -18.19 16.67
CA GLU A 154 9.30 -17.77 15.46
C GLU A 154 10.19 -17.93 14.23
N SER A 155 9.71 -18.70 13.26
CA SER A 155 10.38 -18.89 11.97
C SER A 155 9.81 -17.98 10.88
N ASN A 156 8.66 -17.34 11.11
CA ASN A 156 8.08 -16.40 10.17
C ASN A 156 8.72 -15.01 10.31
N ALA A 157 9.51 -14.64 9.28
CA ALA A 157 10.19 -13.34 9.20
C ALA A 157 9.23 -12.13 9.28
N TYR A 158 8.00 -12.24 8.78
CA TYR A 158 7.03 -11.15 8.83
C TYR A 158 6.53 -10.89 10.25
N VAL A 159 6.20 -11.96 11.00
CA VAL A 159 5.80 -11.86 12.41
C VAL A 159 6.94 -11.31 13.24
N LEU A 160 8.15 -11.81 12.99
CA LEU A 160 9.35 -11.34 13.65
C LEU A 160 9.57 -9.85 13.40
N HIS A 161 9.52 -9.39 12.14
CA HIS A 161 9.70 -8.00 11.78
C HIS A 161 8.64 -7.08 12.40
N SER A 162 7.37 -7.47 12.31
CA SER A 162 6.26 -6.69 12.90
C SER A 162 6.41 -6.59 14.41
N ASN A 163 6.69 -7.71 15.09
CA ASN A 163 6.92 -7.72 16.54
C ASN A 163 8.14 -6.90 16.92
N MET A 164 9.24 -6.97 16.15
CA MET A 164 10.44 -6.16 16.38
C MET A 164 10.14 -4.66 16.26
N ALA A 165 9.47 -4.23 15.18
CA ALA A 165 9.10 -2.83 14.99
C ALA A 165 8.27 -2.29 16.16
N MET A 166 7.28 -3.08 16.61
CA MET A 166 6.47 -2.75 17.77
C MET A 166 7.27 -2.66 19.08
N VAL A 167 8.19 -3.58 19.33
CA VAL A 167 9.03 -3.52 20.55
C VAL A 167 9.96 -2.33 20.50
N ILE A 168 10.57 -2.05 19.34
CA ILE A 168 11.44 -0.88 19.13
C ILE A 168 10.68 0.42 19.35
N ARG A 169 9.42 0.48 18.93
CA ARG A 169 8.53 1.60 19.23
C ARG A 169 8.29 1.72 20.73
N GLU A 170 7.92 0.66 21.40
CA GLU A 170 7.35 0.80 22.75
C GLU A 170 8.39 0.68 23.88
N ILE A 171 9.57 0.17 23.56
CA ILE A 171 10.68 -0.07 24.47
C ILE A 171 11.90 0.67 23.94
N ASN A 172 12.53 1.46 24.80
CA ASN A 172 13.78 2.17 24.53
C ASN A 172 14.74 1.32 23.65
N PRO A 173 15.07 1.78 22.42
CA PRO A 173 15.85 1.01 21.44
C PRO A 173 17.19 0.49 21.98
N TYR A 174 17.83 1.24 22.87
CA TYR A 174 19.12 0.90 23.46
C TYR A 174 19.06 -0.38 24.31
N GLU A 175 17.91 -0.71 24.89
CA GLU A 175 17.74 -1.90 25.71
C GLU A 175 17.42 -3.15 24.88
N ILE A 176 16.87 -2.95 23.69
CA ILE A 176 16.65 -4.02 22.70
C ILE A 176 17.98 -4.45 22.10
N ILE A 177 18.94 -3.54 21.95
CA ILE A 177 20.30 -3.85 21.46
C ILE A 177 20.95 -4.94 22.33
N ASP A 178 20.83 -4.86 23.66
CA ASP A 178 21.37 -5.90 24.56
C ASP A 178 20.68 -7.26 24.39
N VAL A 179 19.39 -7.25 24.06
CA VAL A 179 18.59 -8.44 23.77
C VAL A 179 18.98 -9.04 22.41
N ILE A 180 19.08 -8.22 21.37
CA ILE A 180 19.56 -8.60 20.04
C ILE A 180 20.99 -9.17 20.16
N ASN A 181 21.87 -8.52 20.91
CA ASN A 181 23.23 -9.00 21.15
C ASN A 181 23.25 -10.35 21.87
N GLN A 182 22.31 -10.62 22.77
CA GLN A 182 22.17 -11.93 23.40
C GLN A 182 21.70 -12.99 22.41
N ILE A 183 20.75 -12.66 21.53
CA ILE A 183 20.28 -13.53 20.46
C ILE A 183 21.44 -13.85 19.50
N LEU A 184 22.18 -12.83 19.04
CA LEU A 184 23.31 -12.98 18.12
C LEU A 184 24.44 -13.83 18.72
N LYS A 185 24.77 -13.64 20.01
CA LYS A 185 25.73 -14.49 20.72
C LYS A 185 25.29 -15.94 20.82
N ARG A 186 23.99 -16.22 20.87
CA ARG A 186 23.43 -17.57 20.88
C ARG A 186 23.36 -18.18 19.47
N SER A 187 23.13 -17.36 18.44
CA SER A 187 22.97 -17.83 17.06
C SER A 187 24.28 -18.30 16.42
N ASP A 188 25.42 -17.69 16.81
CA ASP A 188 26.77 -18.12 16.39
C ASP A 188 27.07 -19.57 16.76
N GLU A 189 26.29 -20.18 17.67
CA GLU A 189 26.51 -21.56 18.11
C GLU A 189 25.70 -22.62 17.38
N ASN A 190 24.58 -22.35 16.65
CA ASN A 190 23.85 -23.37 15.84
C ASN A 190 22.56 -22.92 15.10
N ILE A 191 22.23 -21.63 14.98
CA ILE A 191 20.93 -21.24 14.38
C ILE A 191 21.07 -21.05 12.86
N SER A 192 20.78 -22.11 12.11
CA SER A 192 20.46 -22.00 10.67
C SER A 192 18.99 -21.62 10.53
N LEU A 193 18.68 -20.33 10.47
CA LEU A 193 17.38 -19.89 10.00
C LEU A 193 17.34 -20.15 8.49
N ASP A 194 16.60 -21.18 8.07
CA ASP A 194 16.16 -21.32 6.67
C ASP A 194 15.21 -20.14 6.37
N ASN A 195 15.81 -18.97 6.12
CA ASN A 195 15.12 -17.75 5.75
C ASN A 195 14.66 -17.89 4.28
N PRO A 196 13.36 -17.76 3.95
CA PRO A 196 12.91 -17.74 2.56
C PRO A 196 13.49 -16.58 1.73
N PHE A 197 14.17 -15.62 2.36
CA PHE A 197 14.80 -14.48 1.72
C PHE A 197 16.33 -14.59 1.58
N ASP A 198 17.00 -15.61 2.14
CA ASP A 198 18.49 -15.76 2.11
C ASP A 198 19.27 -14.51 2.61
N ILE A 199 18.62 -13.60 3.35
CA ILE A 199 19.26 -12.43 3.96
C ILE A 199 19.68 -12.80 5.38
N PRO A 200 20.99 -12.80 5.72
CA PRO A 200 21.45 -12.91 7.09
C PRO A 200 20.80 -11.84 7.97
N LEU A 201 20.46 -12.15 9.23
CA LEU A 201 20.02 -11.14 10.21
C LEU A 201 20.96 -9.92 10.24
N SER A 202 22.27 -10.16 10.03
CA SER A 202 23.30 -9.12 9.90
C SER A 202 23.14 -8.18 8.71
N GLU A 203 22.47 -8.58 7.62
CA GLU A 203 22.20 -7.75 6.45
C GLU A 203 20.85 -7.01 6.54
N LEU A 204 19.88 -7.57 7.26
CA LEU A 204 18.56 -6.94 7.45
C LEU A 204 18.63 -5.64 8.29
N PHE A 205 19.73 -5.45 9.02
CA PHE A 205 19.95 -4.32 9.92
C PHE A 205 21.39 -3.78 9.88
N ASP A 206 22.23 -4.23 8.93
CA ASP A 206 23.67 -3.97 8.88
C ASP A 206 24.35 -4.07 10.27
N PHE A 207 24.14 -5.17 11.00
CA PHE A 207 24.54 -5.28 12.42
C PHE A 207 26.06 -5.21 12.65
N LYS A 208 26.86 -5.41 11.60
CA LYS A 208 28.31 -5.19 11.64
C LYS A 208 28.63 -3.69 11.74
N PHE A 209 27.82 -2.85 11.12
CA PHE A 209 27.81 -1.39 11.28
C PHE A 209 27.34 -0.98 12.68
N ALA A 210 26.30 -1.63 13.22
CA ALA A 210 25.76 -1.37 14.56
C ALA A 210 26.71 -1.75 15.72
N ALA A 211 27.54 -2.80 15.56
CA ALA A 211 28.51 -3.21 16.58
C ALA A 211 29.73 -2.28 16.65
N ASP A 212 30.21 -1.79 15.50
CA ASP A 212 31.38 -0.91 15.41
C ASP A 212 31.03 0.58 15.64
N ARG A 213 29.74 0.94 15.51
CA ARG A 213 29.21 2.30 15.69
C ARG A 213 27.91 2.31 16.49
N GLN A 214 27.95 1.65 17.65
CA GLN A 214 26.81 1.50 18.56
C GLN A 214 26.11 2.84 18.88
N ASP A 215 26.88 3.92 19.05
CA ASP A 215 26.34 5.24 19.33
C ASP A 215 25.54 5.81 18.13
N GLU A 216 26.05 5.67 16.90
CA GLU A 216 25.43 6.19 15.67
C GLU A 216 24.16 5.40 15.28
N PHE A 217 24.19 4.07 15.42
CA PHE A 217 23.01 3.23 15.20
C PHE A 217 21.92 3.48 16.24
N SER A 218 22.31 3.73 17.49
CA SER A 218 21.34 4.06 18.53
C SER A 218 20.78 5.47 18.39
N GLU A 219 21.53 6.40 17.79
CA GLU A 219 21.06 7.73 17.41
C GLU A 219 20.08 7.66 16.23
N GLN A 220 20.35 6.84 15.21
CA GLN A 220 19.41 6.58 14.10
C GLN A 220 18.10 5.91 14.57
N LEU A 221 18.20 4.92 15.47
CA LEU A 221 17.01 4.31 16.08
C LEU A 221 16.22 5.32 16.93
N LYS A 222 16.91 6.23 17.62
CA LYS A 222 16.28 7.32 18.37
C LYS A 222 15.60 8.31 17.42
N GLU A 223 16.22 8.71 16.33
CA GLU A 223 15.64 9.60 15.32
C GLU A 223 14.41 8.96 14.65
N SER A 224 14.50 7.68 14.30
CA SER A 224 13.39 6.90 13.73
C SER A 224 12.25 6.73 14.75
N TYR A 225 12.59 6.53 16.03
CA TYR A 225 11.60 6.48 17.11
C TYR A 225 10.94 7.83 17.37
N GLU A 226 11.70 8.92 17.37
CA GLU A 226 11.21 10.29 17.53
C GLU A 226 10.39 10.75 16.32
N GLN A 227 10.68 10.25 15.12
CA GLN A 227 9.86 10.45 13.93
C GLN A 227 8.54 9.66 14.04
N MET A 228 8.61 8.37 14.38
CA MET A 228 7.43 7.53 14.54
C MET A 228 6.49 8.02 15.66
N GLN A 229 7.02 8.59 16.76
CA GLN A 229 6.22 9.22 17.82
C GLN A 229 5.51 10.49 17.35
N ARG A 230 6.09 11.23 16.40
CA ARG A 230 5.42 12.38 15.76
C ARG A 230 4.27 11.88 14.88
N ASP A 231 4.53 10.84 14.09
CA ASP A 231 3.53 10.24 13.20
C ASP A 231 2.36 9.56 13.97
N ASP A 232 2.63 8.98 15.16
CA ASP A 232 1.61 8.32 16.00
C ASP A 232 0.68 9.32 16.71
N ALA A 233 1.15 10.54 17.02
CA ALA A 233 0.28 11.60 17.57
C ALA A 233 -0.81 11.98 16.55
N ASP A 234 -0.43 12.04 15.27
CA ASP A 234 -1.35 12.31 14.17
C ASP A 234 -2.25 11.09 13.88
N TYR A 235 -1.76 9.86 14.08
CA TYR A 235 -2.54 8.62 13.94
C TYR A 235 -3.58 8.42 15.07
N HIS A 236 -3.29 8.85 16.30
CA HIS A 236 -4.25 8.77 17.41
C HIS A 236 -5.41 9.74 17.28
N ASP A 237 -5.15 10.98 16.83
CA ASP A 237 -6.20 11.96 16.49
C ASP A 237 -7.07 11.43 15.33
N PHE A 238 -6.45 10.75 14.36
CA PHE A 238 -7.14 10.07 13.25
C PHE A 238 -8.08 8.93 13.69
N LEU A 239 -7.69 8.12 14.68
CA LEU A 239 -8.55 7.03 15.18
C LEU A 239 -9.77 7.57 15.97
N GLU A 240 -9.66 8.73 16.61
CA GLU A 240 -10.80 9.43 17.22
C GLU A 240 -11.78 9.98 16.15
N ASP A 241 -11.26 10.46 15.02
CA ASP A 241 -12.09 10.98 13.91
C ASP A 241 -12.72 9.86 13.04
N ALA A 242 -12.04 8.72 12.88
CA ALA A 242 -12.56 7.56 12.14
C ALA A 242 -13.75 6.86 12.83
N PHE A 243 -14.08 7.23 14.06
CA PHE A 243 -15.19 6.68 14.84
C PHE A 243 -16.59 7.07 14.31
N ILE A 244 -16.70 7.97 13.32
CA ILE A 244 -17.98 8.49 12.84
C ILE A 244 -18.23 8.17 11.35
N SER A 245 -18.79 6.98 11.07
CA SER A 245 -19.94 6.78 10.15
C SER A 245 -20.27 5.28 9.93
N GLN A 246 -21.17 4.74 10.76
CA GLN A 246 -21.67 3.36 10.64
C GLN A 246 -22.57 3.10 9.41
N LYS A 247 -22.98 4.16 8.71
CA LYS A 247 -23.83 4.08 7.52
C LYS A 247 -23.09 3.45 6.32
N ASP A 248 -21.77 3.46 6.36
CA ASP A 248 -20.91 3.09 5.24
C ASP A 248 -20.56 1.58 5.24
N ILE A 249 -20.46 0.98 6.42
CA ILE A 249 -20.21 -0.46 6.62
C ILE A 249 -21.36 -1.32 6.02
N ALA A 250 -22.60 -0.89 6.21
CA ALA A 250 -23.78 -1.59 5.68
C ALA A 250 -23.90 -1.49 4.15
N ASN A 251 -23.45 -0.37 3.56
CA ASN A 251 -23.44 -0.18 2.10
C ASN A 251 -22.33 -0.99 1.42
N GLN A 252 -21.17 -1.14 2.06
CA GLN A 252 -20.04 -1.94 1.56
C GLN A 252 -20.38 -3.44 1.53
N SER A 253 -20.98 -3.97 2.61
CA SER A 253 -21.33 -5.39 2.72
C SER A 253 -22.40 -5.83 1.70
N LYS A 254 -23.39 -4.98 1.41
CA LYS A 254 -24.43 -5.25 0.40
C LYS A 254 -23.88 -5.26 -1.04
N ARG A 255 -22.86 -4.44 -1.32
CA ARG A 255 -22.12 -4.43 -2.60
C ARG A 255 -21.26 -5.69 -2.76
N LEU A 256 -20.65 -6.20 -1.68
CA LEU A 256 -19.82 -7.42 -1.70
C LEU A 256 -20.60 -8.71 -1.98
N GLU A 257 -21.85 -8.86 -1.50
CA GLU A 257 -22.64 -10.08 -1.75
C GLU A 257 -23.09 -10.22 -3.21
N LEU A 258 -23.51 -9.11 -3.85
CA LEU A 258 -23.89 -9.10 -5.27
C LEU A 258 -22.69 -9.38 -6.18
N ALA A 259 -21.49 -8.95 -5.78
CA ALA A 259 -20.26 -9.17 -6.54
C ALA A 259 -19.79 -10.64 -6.53
N LYS A 260 -19.99 -11.38 -5.43
CA LYS A 260 -19.43 -12.74 -5.22
C LYS A 260 -20.05 -13.83 -6.11
N LEU A 261 -21.35 -13.75 -6.42
CA LEU A 261 -22.05 -14.83 -7.14
C LEU A 261 -21.80 -14.80 -8.67
N ASP A 262 -21.41 -13.65 -9.22
CA ASP A 262 -21.02 -13.48 -10.63
C ASP A 262 -19.49 -13.53 -10.86
N ARG A 263 -18.68 -13.33 -9.80
CA ARG A 263 -17.20 -13.30 -9.80
C ARG A 263 -16.53 -14.48 -10.51
N ALA A 264 -16.88 -15.70 -10.15
CA ALA A 264 -16.26 -16.91 -10.70
C ALA A 264 -16.70 -17.23 -12.14
N LYS A 265 -17.88 -16.75 -12.56
CA LYS A 265 -18.39 -16.92 -13.92
C LYS A 265 -17.77 -15.88 -14.87
N ILE A 266 -17.60 -14.64 -14.40
CA ILE A 266 -17.03 -13.55 -15.17
C ILE A 266 -15.52 -13.75 -15.37
N ILE A 267 -14.73 -14.08 -14.34
CA ILE A 267 -13.30 -14.36 -14.49
C ILE A 267 -13.05 -15.53 -15.46
N LYS A 268 -13.84 -16.61 -15.34
CA LYS A 268 -13.72 -17.76 -16.26
C LYS A 268 -14.21 -17.45 -17.68
N LYS A 269 -15.08 -16.45 -17.84
CA LYS A 269 -15.52 -15.94 -19.14
C LYS A 269 -14.45 -15.02 -19.72
N ILE A 270 -13.94 -14.04 -19.00
CA ILE A 270 -13.01 -12.96 -19.41
C ILE A 270 -11.58 -13.46 -19.71
N VAL A 271 -11.14 -14.60 -19.16
CA VAL A 271 -9.73 -15.03 -19.32
C VAL A 271 -9.42 -15.69 -20.68
N SER A 272 -10.40 -15.89 -21.58
CA SER A 272 -10.08 -16.19 -22.99
C SER A 272 -9.97 -14.90 -23.80
N THR A 273 -8.92 -14.75 -24.60
CA THR A 273 -8.76 -13.58 -25.50
C THR A 273 -9.95 -13.36 -26.43
N ASP A 274 -10.71 -14.41 -26.76
CA ASP A 274 -11.90 -14.32 -27.61
C ASP A 274 -13.11 -13.71 -26.87
N SER A 275 -13.21 -13.87 -25.54
CA SER A 275 -14.30 -13.26 -24.77
C SER A 275 -14.05 -11.78 -24.48
N LEU A 276 -12.80 -11.37 -24.27
CA LEU A 276 -12.43 -9.96 -24.09
C LEU A 276 -12.80 -9.13 -25.31
N ARG A 277 -12.54 -9.67 -26.51
CA ARG A 277 -12.91 -9.01 -27.78
C ARG A 277 -14.41 -8.85 -27.98
N SER A 278 -15.22 -9.65 -27.29
CA SER A 278 -16.69 -9.57 -27.35
C SER A 278 -17.31 -8.95 -26.10
N ALA A 279 -16.51 -8.54 -25.11
CA ALA A 279 -16.97 -7.82 -23.93
C ALA A 279 -17.49 -6.43 -24.33
N THR A 280 -18.57 -5.99 -23.71
CA THR A 280 -19.08 -4.63 -23.85
C THR A 280 -18.26 -3.64 -23.02
N ALA A 281 -18.41 -2.33 -23.25
CA ALA A 281 -17.73 -1.32 -22.43
C ALA A 281 -18.17 -1.41 -20.95
N GLU A 282 -19.44 -1.74 -20.71
CA GLU A 282 -19.98 -1.99 -19.38
C GLU A 282 -19.37 -3.24 -18.72
N ASP A 283 -19.18 -4.32 -19.48
CA ASP A 283 -18.48 -5.53 -18.97
C ASP A 283 -17.03 -5.19 -18.56
N LEU A 284 -16.35 -4.34 -19.34
CA LEU A 284 -14.99 -3.91 -19.04
C LEU A 284 -14.94 -2.95 -17.85
N MET A 285 -15.85 -1.99 -17.74
CA MET A 285 -15.98 -1.12 -16.55
C MET A 285 -16.25 -1.94 -15.29
N ALA A 286 -17.15 -2.93 -15.37
CA ALA A 286 -17.42 -3.82 -14.25
C ALA A 286 -16.21 -4.70 -13.88
N GLY A 287 -15.30 -4.94 -14.82
CA GLY A 287 -14.04 -5.63 -14.57
C GLY A 287 -12.99 -4.78 -13.85
N LEU A 288 -12.97 -3.46 -14.06
CA LEU A 288 -12.09 -2.52 -13.34
C LEU A 288 -12.38 -2.50 -11.84
N ASN A 289 -13.66 -2.54 -11.45
CA ASN A 289 -14.13 -2.49 -10.07
C ASN A 289 -14.08 -3.85 -9.34
N GLN A 290 -13.39 -4.85 -9.90
CA GLN A 290 -13.21 -6.12 -9.20
C GLN A 290 -11.98 -6.00 -8.31
N ASP A 291 -12.09 -6.45 -7.06
CA ASP A 291 -10.97 -6.60 -6.10
C ASP A 291 -9.86 -7.57 -6.57
N ASN A 292 -9.84 -7.95 -7.85
CA ASN A 292 -8.67 -8.54 -8.47
C ASN A 292 -7.69 -7.42 -8.79
N ILE A 293 -6.69 -7.32 -7.93
CA ILE A 293 -5.53 -6.42 -7.96
C ILE A 293 -4.70 -6.53 -9.27
N TYR A 294 -5.16 -7.32 -10.26
CA TYR A 294 -4.40 -7.68 -11.47
C TYR A 294 -5.30 -7.71 -12.71
N LEU A 295 -5.32 -6.62 -13.46
CA LEU A 295 -5.84 -6.63 -14.81
C LEU A 295 -4.76 -7.15 -15.75
N ALA A 296 -4.94 -8.37 -16.25
CA ALA A 296 -4.02 -8.95 -17.22
C ALA A 296 -3.90 -8.03 -18.44
N LYS A 297 -2.70 -7.90 -19.03
CA LYS A 297 -2.44 -7.08 -20.23
C LYS A 297 -3.55 -7.14 -21.30
N PRO A 298 -4.09 -8.32 -21.69
CA PRO A 298 -5.16 -8.39 -22.68
C PRO A 298 -6.46 -7.67 -22.29
N PHE A 299 -6.74 -7.51 -21.00
CA PHE A 299 -7.90 -6.77 -20.50
C PHE A 299 -7.73 -5.26 -20.69
N ILE A 300 -6.56 -4.73 -20.32
CA ILE A 300 -6.21 -3.31 -20.56
C ILE A 300 -6.17 -3.04 -22.06
N GLU A 301 -5.58 -3.92 -22.87
CA GLU A 301 -5.60 -3.81 -24.33
C GLU A 301 -7.04 -3.75 -24.87
N ALA A 302 -7.96 -4.56 -24.35
CA ALA A 302 -9.36 -4.52 -24.77
C ALA A 302 -10.08 -3.21 -24.40
N ILE A 303 -9.72 -2.59 -23.27
CA ILE A 303 -10.20 -1.25 -22.89
C ILE A 303 -9.66 -0.20 -23.85
N VAL A 304 -8.35 -0.22 -24.14
CA VAL A 304 -7.70 0.73 -25.04
C VAL A 304 -8.25 0.63 -26.46
N GLU A 305 -8.49 -0.58 -26.96
CA GLU A 305 -9.15 -0.81 -28.26
C GLU A 305 -10.57 -0.20 -28.34
N ARG A 306 -11.19 0.09 -27.19
CA ARG A 306 -12.55 0.64 -27.03
C ARG A 306 -12.56 2.05 -26.45
N GLN A 307 -11.46 2.81 -26.59
CA GLN A 307 -11.30 4.15 -26.02
C GLN A 307 -12.54 5.05 -26.14
N ALA A 308 -13.12 5.18 -27.34
CA ALA A 308 -14.27 6.08 -27.57
C ALA A 308 -15.54 5.68 -26.78
N GLU A 309 -15.72 4.40 -26.48
CA GLU A 309 -16.82 3.91 -25.64
C GLU A 309 -16.48 4.01 -24.14
N MET A 310 -15.21 3.79 -23.79
CA MET A 310 -14.73 3.73 -22.40
C MET A 310 -14.54 5.10 -21.76
N GLU A 311 -14.01 6.08 -22.51
CA GLU A 311 -13.72 7.43 -22.02
C GLU A 311 -14.88 8.09 -21.25
N PRO A 312 -16.13 8.17 -21.79
CA PRO A 312 -17.23 8.78 -21.05
C PRO A 312 -17.61 7.99 -19.79
N LEU A 313 -17.43 6.67 -19.77
CA LEU A 313 -17.73 5.83 -18.61
C LEU A 313 -16.69 6.01 -17.50
N LEU A 314 -15.40 6.06 -17.88
CA LEU A 314 -14.29 6.33 -16.97
C LEU A 314 -14.45 7.71 -16.32
N LEU A 315 -14.75 8.74 -17.13
CA LEU A 315 -14.96 10.10 -16.64
C LEU A 315 -16.16 10.18 -15.69
N ALA A 316 -17.29 9.55 -16.04
CA ALA A 316 -18.47 9.51 -15.19
C ALA A 316 -18.20 8.80 -13.85
N ARG A 317 -17.45 7.70 -13.87
CA ARG A 317 -17.06 6.97 -12.67
C ARG A 317 -16.10 7.78 -11.78
N PHE A 318 -15.14 8.47 -12.39
CA PHE A 318 -14.21 9.33 -11.65
C PHE A 318 -14.93 10.53 -11.03
N GLN A 319 -15.93 11.09 -11.72
CA GLN A 319 -16.79 12.15 -11.20
C GLN A 319 -17.63 11.66 -10.01
N GLU A 320 -18.24 10.48 -10.10
CA GLU A 320 -18.99 9.87 -8.99
C GLU A 320 -18.13 9.77 -7.73
N VAL A 321 -16.87 9.38 -7.87
CA VAL A 321 -15.95 9.23 -6.74
C VAL A 321 -15.57 10.59 -6.14
N SER A 322 -15.30 11.59 -6.99
CA SER A 322 -15.09 12.98 -6.55
C SER A 322 -16.30 13.51 -5.76
N ASP A 323 -17.51 13.28 -6.28
CA ASP A 323 -18.74 13.72 -5.64
C ASP A 323 -18.96 13.02 -4.29
N VAL A 324 -18.66 11.73 -4.18
CA VAL A 324 -18.70 11.00 -2.90
C VAL A 324 -17.73 11.60 -1.89
N TYR A 325 -16.50 11.95 -2.30
CA TYR A 325 -15.56 12.59 -1.38
C TYR A 325 -16.06 13.96 -0.91
N LYS A 326 -16.65 14.78 -1.79
CA LYS A 326 -17.24 16.07 -1.39
C LYS A 326 -18.38 15.92 -0.39
N ASP A 327 -19.21 14.90 -0.58
CA ASP A 327 -20.39 14.66 0.26
C ASP A 327 -20.02 14.01 1.61
N CYS A 328 -19.02 13.14 1.62
CA CYS A 328 -18.71 12.27 2.76
C CYS A 328 -17.36 12.53 3.43
N GLY A 329 -16.45 13.29 2.81
CA GLY A 329 -15.10 13.55 3.31
C GLY A 329 -14.12 12.38 3.17
N TYR A 330 -14.44 11.34 2.39
CA TYR A 330 -13.56 10.20 2.17
C TYR A 330 -13.78 9.57 0.79
N PHE A 331 -12.72 9.03 0.18
CA PHE A 331 -12.87 8.22 -1.03
C PHE A 331 -13.28 6.79 -0.67
N PRO A 332 -14.26 6.20 -1.37
CA PRO A 332 -14.49 4.78 -1.26
C PRO A 332 -13.21 4.07 -1.69
N GLN A 333 -12.69 3.15 -0.87
CA GLN A 333 -11.52 2.35 -1.25
C GLN A 333 -11.91 1.42 -2.39
N THR A 334 -11.67 1.88 -3.61
CA THR A 334 -11.97 1.14 -4.82
C THR A 334 -10.68 1.03 -5.64
N PRO A 335 -10.17 -0.20 -5.87
CA PRO A 335 -8.95 -0.43 -6.65
C PRO A 335 -9.02 0.10 -8.08
N ASP A 336 -10.23 0.38 -8.59
CA ASP A 336 -10.47 0.92 -9.93
C ASP A 336 -9.89 2.33 -10.15
N LEU A 337 -9.69 3.14 -9.10
CA LEU A 337 -9.34 4.55 -9.24
C LEU A 337 -7.98 4.77 -9.90
N ALA A 338 -6.97 4.01 -9.50
CA ALA A 338 -5.66 4.08 -10.14
C ALA A 338 -5.75 3.72 -11.62
N TYR A 339 -6.48 2.66 -11.97
CA TYR A 339 -6.69 2.27 -13.36
C TYR A 339 -7.45 3.33 -14.16
N ILE A 340 -8.50 3.91 -13.58
CA ILE A 340 -9.30 4.95 -14.24
C ILE A 340 -8.45 6.18 -14.52
N LEU A 341 -7.72 6.67 -13.53
CA LEU A 341 -6.83 7.82 -13.66
C LEU A 341 -5.81 7.62 -14.77
N MET A 342 -5.21 6.44 -14.81
CA MET A 342 -4.22 6.09 -15.81
C MET A 342 -4.79 5.92 -17.22
N LEU A 343 -5.97 5.31 -17.35
CA LEU A 343 -6.64 5.17 -18.64
C LEU A 343 -7.06 6.53 -19.18
N LEU A 344 -7.61 7.42 -18.35
CA LEU A 344 -7.92 8.81 -18.72
C LEU A 344 -6.67 9.58 -19.16
N THR A 345 -5.54 9.34 -18.48
CA THR A 345 -4.24 9.89 -18.84
C THR A 345 -3.77 9.39 -20.21
N GLN A 346 -3.80 8.08 -20.44
CA GLN A 346 -3.42 7.47 -21.72
C GLN A 346 -4.31 7.94 -22.87
N PHE A 347 -5.61 8.09 -22.60
CA PHE A 347 -6.59 8.58 -23.58
C PHE A 347 -6.45 10.07 -23.86
N LYS A 348 -5.66 10.80 -23.04
CA LYS A 348 -5.51 12.26 -23.11
C LYS A 348 -6.86 12.96 -23.05
N THR A 349 -7.73 12.46 -22.16
CA THR A 349 -9.11 12.92 -22.04
C THR A 349 -9.13 14.37 -21.55
N ILE A 350 -9.41 15.30 -22.48
CA ILE A 350 -9.39 16.75 -22.23
C ILE A 350 -10.32 17.16 -21.07
N GLY A 351 -11.44 16.46 -20.91
CA GLY A 351 -12.40 16.70 -19.82
C GLY A 351 -11.93 16.23 -18.43
N ALA A 352 -10.84 15.48 -18.34
CA ALA A 352 -10.36 14.93 -17.08
C ALA A 352 -9.49 15.90 -16.28
N PHE A 353 -8.83 16.89 -16.91
CA PHE A 353 -7.85 17.75 -16.25
C PHE A 353 -8.38 18.42 -14.97
N GLU A 354 -9.52 19.12 -15.07
CA GLU A 354 -10.11 19.84 -13.93
C GLU A 354 -10.56 18.88 -12.82
N LEU A 355 -11.10 17.72 -13.21
CA LEU A 355 -11.55 16.70 -12.28
C LEU A 355 -10.37 16.02 -11.56
N ILE A 356 -9.27 15.74 -12.27
CA ILE A 356 -8.03 15.22 -11.69
C ILE A 356 -7.47 16.24 -10.70
N PHE A 357 -7.39 17.52 -11.08
CA PHE A 357 -6.91 18.56 -10.17
C PHE A 357 -7.78 18.64 -8.91
N GLU A 358 -9.10 18.60 -9.05
CA GLU A 358 -10.02 18.62 -7.91
C GLU A 358 -9.83 17.42 -6.97
N VAL A 359 -9.67 16.22 -7.53
CA VAL A 359 -9.51 14.97 -6.78
C VAL A 359 -8.16 14.89 -6.06
N PHE A 360 -7.11 15.49 -6.61
CA PHE A 360 -5.80 15.54 -5.96
C PHE A 360 -5.69 16.70 -4.96
N ASN A 361 -6.38 17.84 -5.18
CA ASN A 361 -6.27 19.05 -4.35
C ASN A 361 -7.06 18.96 -3.03
N LEU A 362 -6.69 17.97 -2.21
CA LEU A 362 -7.24 17.68 -0.89
C LEU A 362 -6.42 18.37 0.22
N THR A 363 -6.60 18.00 1.48
CA THR A 363 -5.60 18.32 2.53
C THR A 363 -4.35 17.48 2.32
N ASP A 364 -3.22 17.87 2.93
CA ASP A 364 -1.96 17.10 2.82
C ASP A 364 -2.16 15.64 3.27
N ASP A 365 -2.81 15.43 4.42
CA ASP A 365 -3.07 14.08 4.97
C ASP A 365 -3.94 13.23 4.06
N ASP A 366 -5.03 13.79 3.52
CA ASP A 366 -5.91 13.06 2.61
C ASP A 366 -5.21 12.76 1.28
N ASN A 367 -4.43 13.71 0.75
CA ASN A 367 -3.68 13.49 -0.47
C ASN A 367 -2.67 12.36 -0.28
N TYR A 368 -1.89 12.38 0.81
CA TYR A 368 -0.94 11.32 1.12
C TYR A 368 -1.64 9.98 1.31
N ARG A 369 -2.76 9.95 2.05
CA ARG A 369 -3.53 8.74 2.33
C ARG A 369 -4.09 8.06 1.07
N TYR A 370 -4.61 8.85 0.12
CA TYR A 370 -5.32 8.30 -1.03
C TYR A 370 -4.48 8.19 -2.29
N TRP A 371 -3.54 9.11 -2.47
CA TRP A 371 -2.74 9.23 -3.67
C TRP A 371 -1.28 8.94 -3.39
N GLY A 372 -0.74 9.37 -2.24
CA GLY A 372 0.64 9.09 -1.84
C GLY A 372 1.61 9.37 -2.97
N ASP A 373 2.36 8.34 -3.36
CA ASP A 373 3.35 8.39 -4.44
C ASP A 373 2.76 8.76 -5.81
N TYR A 374 1.45 8.58 -6.05
CA TYR A 374 0.83 9.09 -7.28
C TYR A 374 0.93 10.61 -7.41
N THR A 375 0.85 11.34 -6.29
CA THR A 375 0.97 12.79 -6.32
C THR A 375 2.39 13.23 -6.65
N THR A 376 3.41 12.54 -6.12
CA THR A 376 4.81 12.94 -6.26
C THR A 376 5.49 12.36 -7.50
N GLU A 377 5.14 11.14 -7.93
CA GLU A 377 5.82 10.45 -9.04
C GLU A 377 5.07 10.56 -10.37
N TYR A 378 3.74 10.60 -10.34
CA TYR A 378 2.92 10.38 -11.55
C TYR A 378 2.07 11.59 -11.95
N LEU A 379 1.68 12.44 -10.99
CA LEU A 379 0.74 13.54 -11.24
C LEU A 379 1.27 14.52 -12.30
N GLY A 380 2.58 14.80 -12.35
CA GLY A 380 3.14 15.69 -13.36
C GLY A 380 2.93 15.19 -14.79
N TYR A 381 3.15 13.89 -15.04
CA TYR A 381 2.85 13.28 -16.33
C TYR A 381 1.34 13.29 -16.63
N ILE A 382 0.51 13.01 -15.62
CA ILE A 382 -0.96 13.00 -15.74
C ILE A 382 -1.48 14.39 -16.16
N LEU A 383 -1.03 15.45 -15.48
CA LEU A 383 -1.39 16.82 -15.80
C LEU A 383 -0.92 17.21 -17.21
N TYR A 384 0.31 16.83 -17.57
CA TYR A 384 0.85 17.06 -18.91
C TYR A 384 -0.02 16.42 -20.01
N GLN A 385 -0.41 15.15 -19.87
CA GLN A 385 -1.20 14.45 -20.89
C GLN A 385 -2.65 14.94 -21.00
N THR A 386 -3.22 15.46 -19.91
CA THR A 386 -4.64 15.84 -19.85
C THR A 386 -4.88 17.33 -20.09
N CYS A 387 -3.85 18.17 -20.16
CA CYS A 387 -3.98 19.62 -20.31
C CYS A 387 -4.36 20.12 -21.72
N ASP A 388 -4.49 19.25 -22.72
CA ASP A 388 -4.78 19.60 -24.13
C ASP A 388 -3.80 20.63 -24.74
N GLY A 389 -2.56 20.63 -24.26
CA GLY A 389 -1.54 21.60 -24.65
C GLY A 389 -1.75 23.02 -24.10
N ASP A 390 -2.75 23.24 -23.25
CA ASP A 390 -2.93 24.48 -22.52
C ASP A 390 -2.04 24.53 -21.26
N PHE A 391 -0.74 24.66 -21.48
CA PHE A 391 0.26 24.75 -20.41
C PHE A 391 0.06 25.95 -19.48
N LYS A 392 -0.78 26.92 -19.89
CA LYS A 392 -1.11 28.04 -19.01
C LYS A 392 -1.94 27.60 -17.81
N LYS A 393 -2.79 26.58 -17.96
CA LYS A 393 -3.51 25.96 -16.83
C LYS A 393 -2.55 25.37 -15.81
N ILE A 394 -1.53 24.65 -16.29
CA ILE A 394 -0.51 24.05 -15.45
C ILE A 394 0.31 25.15 -14.74
N GLU A 395 0.76 26.18 -15.47
CA GLU A 395 1.47 27.33 -14.86
C GLU A 395 0.62 28.00 -13.77
N ASN A 396 -0.71 28.10 -13.96
CA ASN A 396 -1.59 28.65 -12.94
C ASN A 396 -1.63 27.78 -11.67
N ILE A 397 -1.53 26.45 -11.77
CA ILE A 397 -1.47 25.56 -10.60
C ILE A 397 -0.18 25.82 -9.81
N VAL A 398 0.98 25.89 -10.47
CA VAL A 398 2.29 26.16 -9.86
C VAL A 398 2.23 27.39 -8.94
N PHE A 399 1.62 28.48 -9.41
CA PHE A 399 1.58 29.76 -8.70
C PHE A 399 0.28 30.04 -7.92
N SER A 400 -0.69 29.13 -7.91
CA SER A 400 -2.00 29.39 -7.29
C SER A 400 -1.97 29.17 -5.78
N GLU A 401 -2.26 30.19 -4.97
CA GLU A 401 -2.43 30.06 -3.51
C GLU A 401 -3.61 29.15 -3.09
N GLN A 402 -4.48 28.75 -4.03
CA GLN A 402 -5.61 27.85 -3.77
C GLN A 402 -5.24 26.36 -3.80
N VAL A 403 -4.02 26.03 -4.25
CA VAL A 403 -3.50 24.67 -4.15
C VAL A 403 -3.11 24.43 -2.71
N LYS A 404 -3.84 23.50 -2.08
CA LYS A 404 -3.72 23.16 -0.65
C LYS A 404 -2.46 22.36 -0.36
N VAL A 405 -2.11 21.45 -1.28
CA VAL A 405 -1.01 20.49 -1.12
C VAL A 405 0.22 20.95 -1.90
N ARG A 406 1.37 21.01 -1.23
CA ARG A 406 2.62 21.48 -1.84
C ARG A 406 3.07 20.60 -3.00
N SER A 407 3.00 19.28 -2.85
CA SER A 407 3.43 18.31 -3.86
C SER A 407 2.69 18.44 -5.19
N ILE A 408 1.44 18.95 -5.21
CA ILE A 408 0.70 19.23 -6.45
C ILE A 408 1.35 20.35 -7.26
N ARG A 409 1.92 21.36 -6.59
CA ARG A 409 2.63 22.45 -7.29
C ARG A 409 3.92 21.93 -7.94
N ASN A 410 4.62 21.04 -7.25
CA ASN A 410 5.83 20.40 -7.76
C ASN A 410 5.47 19.53 -8.97
N ALA A 411 4.46 18.66 -8.84
CA ALA A 411 3.95 17.89 -9.96
C ALA A 411 3.52 18.77 -11.16
N ALA A 412 2.87 19.91 -10.91
CA ALA A 412 2.54 20.86 -11.98
C ALA A 412 3.79 21.47 -12.63
N TYR A 413 4.84 21.74 -11.86
CA TYR A 413 6.11 22.19 -12.41
C TYR A 413 6.80 21.07 -13.22
N ASP A 414 6.80 19.83 -12.75
CA ASP A 414 7.30 18.65 -13.49
C ASP A 414 6.58 18.51 -14.84
N ALA A 415 5.27 18.77 -14.87
CA ALA A 415 4.49 18.76 -16.11
C ALA A 415 4.97 19.81 -17.12
N LEU A 416 5.44 20.98 -16.66
CA LEU A 416 6.05 22.01 -17.51
C LEU A 416 7.47 21.63 -17.95
N ILE A 417 8.25 20.97 -17.09
CA ILE A 417 9.54 20.40 -17.44
C ILE A 417 9.38 19.35 -18.55
N LEU A 418 8.40 18.45 -18.40
CA LEU A 418 8.04 17.47 -19.44
C LEU A 418 7.64 18.16 -20.75
N ALA A 419 6.82 19.20 -20.69
CA ALA A 419 6.44 19.98 -21.87
C ALA A 419 7.66 20.61 -22.56
N TYR A 420 8.67 21.06 -21.80
CA TYR A 420 9.91 21.57 -22.35
C TYR A 420 10.76 20.46 -23.02
N ILE A 421 10.95 19.33 -22.33
CA ILE A 421 11.76 18.20 -22.82
C ILE A 421 11.19 17.60 -24.11
N LEU A 422 9.86 17.58 -24.22
CA LEU A 422 9.13 17.12 -25.39
C LEU A 422 9.00 18.20 -26.48
N GLY A 423 9.46 19.42 -26.21
CA GLY A 423 9.54 20.52 -27.18
C GLY A 423 8.22 21.26 -27.40
N ASN A 424 7.27 21.14 -26.47
CA ASN A 424 5.98 21.80 -26.51
C ASN A 424 6.02 23.25 -25.99
N ILE A 425 6.99 23.58 -25.13
CA ILE A 425 7.30 24.96 -24.72
C ILE A 425 8.77 25.30 -24.99
N SER A 426 9.08 26.58 -25.15
CA SER A 426 10.45 27.01 -25.45
C SER A 426 11.34 27.02 -24.20
N ARG A 427 12.66 26.95 -24.40
CA ARG A 427 13.64 27.15 -23.32
C ARG A 427 13.43 28.48 -22.58
N GLY A 428 13.13 29.55 -23.33
CA GLY A 428 12.88 30.87 -22.75
C GLY A 428 11.65 30.89 -21.84
N ASP A 429 10.60 30.16 -22.22
CA ASP A 429 9.38 30.07 -21.41
C ASP A 429 9.63 29.34 -20.10
N ILE A 430 10.28 28.15 -20.15
CA ILE A 430 10.55 27.38 -18.92
C ILE A 430 11.57 28.10 -18.02
N ILE A 431 12.60 28.78 -18.57
CA ILE A 431 13.51 29.62 -17.77
C ILE A 431 12.74 30.74 -17.08
N ASN A 432 11.82 31.39 -17.79
CA ASN A 432 11.01 32.46 -17.20
C ASN A 432 10.10 31.94 -16.07
N ILE A 433 9.50 30.77 -16.24
CA ILE A 433 8.69 30.11 -15.19
C ILE A 433 9.57 29.76 -13.99
N SER A 434 10.69 29.08 -14.22
CA SER A 434 11.64 28.64 -13.20
C SER A 434 12.21 29.82 -12.41
N SER A 435 12.53 30.92 -13.11
CA SER A 435 12.94 32.18 -12.49
C SER A 435 11.87 32.70 -11.51
N LYS A 436 10.58 32.68 -11.87
CA LYS A 436 9.52 33.12 -10.95
C LYS A 436 9.40 32.21 -9.72
N ILE A 437 9.67 30.91 -9.85
CA ILE A 437 9.68 29.98 -8.70
C ILE A 437 10.77 30.39 -7.70
N LEU A 438 11.97 30.74 -8.19
CA LEU A 438 13.07 31.24 -7.34
C LEU A 438 12.77 32.59 -6.66
N ASP A 439 11.71 33.31 -7.07
CA ASP A 439 11.24 34.55 -6.43
C ASP A 439 10.11 34.30 -5.40
N LEU A 440 9.71 33.04 -5.18
CA LEU A 440 8.69 32.70 -4.18
C LEU A 440 9.22 32.90 -2.74
N ASP A 441 8.28 33.05 -1.81
CA ASP A 441 8.56 33.26 -0.38
C ASP A 441 9.01 31.96 0.32
N VAL A 442 9.62 32.08 1.51
CA VAL A 442 10.17 30.97 2.32
C VAL A 442 9.16 29.87 2.62
N LYS A 443 7.86 30.19 2.67
CA LYS A 443 6.79 29.19 2.84
C LYS A 443 6.70 28.17 1.69
N TYR A 444 7.49 28.33 0.63
CA TYR A 444 7.61 27.44 -0.52
C TYR A 444 9.02 26.84 -0.68
N ASP A 445 9.83 26.83 0.39
CA ASP A 445 11.19 26.27 0.42
C ASP A 445 11.32 24.87 -0.23
N GLU A 446 10.48 23.90 0.15
CA GLU A 446 10.49 22.54 -0.42
C GLU A 446 10.24 22.54 -1.95
N MET A 447 9.29 23.35 -2.41
CA MET A 447 8.99 23.51 -3.83
C MET A 447 10.16 24.15 -4.57
N ILE A 448 10.79 25.14 -3.96
CA ILE A 448 11.97 25.81 -4.51
C ILE A 448 13.13 24.82 -4.61
N ALA A 449 13.38 24.02 -3.57
CA ALA A 449 14.44 23.02 -3.53
C ALA A 449 14.26 21.97 -4.64
N LEU A 450 13.06 21.38 -4.76
CA LEU A 450 12.75 20.42 -5.84
C LEU A 450 12.88 21.04 -7.22
N ALA A 451 12.37 22.26 -7.41
CA ALA A 451 12.49 22.94 -8.68
C ALA A 451 13.95 23.22 -9.07
N MET A 452 14.84 23.44 -8.09
CA MET A 452 16.27 23.62 -8.33
C MET A 452 16.93 22.32 -8.80
N CYS A 453 16.54 21.16 -8.26
CA CYS A 453 16.95 19.86 -8.79
C CYS A 453 16.61 19.75 -10.28
N ASP A 454 15.36 20.01 -10.64
CA ASP A 454 14.93 19.92 -12.04
C ASP A 454 15.68 20.91 -12.93
N MET A 455 15.86 22.15 -12.46
CA MET A 455 16.63 23.19 -13.17
C MET A 455 18.05 22.71 -13.48
N ILE A 456 18.68 21.99 -12.57
CA ILE A 456 20.00 21.41 -12.76
C ILE A 456 19.95 20.27 -13.77
N ASP A 457 18.98 19.36 -13.65
CA ASP A 457 18.85 18.19 -14.52
C ASP A 457 18.64 18.56 -15.99
N ILE A 458 17.93 19.66 -16.24
CA ILE A 458 17.73 20.20 -17.59
C ILE A 458 18.70 21.33 -17.97
N ASN A 459 19.76 21.49 -17.16
CA ASN A 459 20.85 22.43 -17.35
C ASN A 459 20.39 23.87 -17.57
N MET A 460 19.68 24.46 -16.61
CA MET A 460 19.28 25.87 -16.61
C MET A 460 20.38 26.79 -16.07
N TYR A 461 21.56 26.75 -16.68
CA TYR A 461 22.70 27.56 -16.27
C TYR A 461 22.40 29.08 -16.23
N GLU A 462 21.46 29.55 -17.04
CA GLU A 462 21.00 30.95 -17.06
C GLU A 462 20.45 31.42 -15.71
N LEU A 463 20.03 30.50 -14.84
CA LEU A 463 19.51 30.79 -13.51
C LEU A 463 20.53 30.58 -12.39
N LYS A 464 21.78 30.20 -12.70
CA LYS A 464 22.82 29.89 -11.71
C LYS A 464 23.00 30.98 -10.65
N ASP A 465 23.21 32.23 -11.08
CA ASP A 465 23.43 33.34 -10.14
C ASP A 465 22.19 33.60 -9.27
N LYS A 466 21.01 33.26 -9.77
CA LYS A 466 19.75 33.39 -9.03
C LYS A 466 19.60 32.25 -8.02
N MET A 467 19.86 31.02 -8.42
CA MET A 467 19.91 29.84 -7.56
C MET A 467 20.87 30.04 -6.38
N LEU A 468 22.08 30.55 -6.63
CA LEU A 468 23.05 30.89 -5.58
C LEU A 468 22.50 31.92 -4.58
N LYS A 469 21.83 32.97 -5.07
CA LYS A 469 21.18 33.97 -4.20
C LYS A 469 19.99 33.39 -3.43
N THR A 470 19.30 32.40 -3.99
CA THR A 470 18.18 31.74 -3.32
C THR A 470 18.69 30.99 -2.08
N PHE A 471 19.80 30.25 -2.15
CA PHE A 471 20.47 29.68 -0.98
C PHE A 471 20.90 30.73 0.05
N ASP A 472 21.37 31.90 -0.39
CA ASP A 472 21.78 32.95 0.55
C ASP A 472 20.57 33.56 1.30
N ASN A 473 19.36 33.43 0.75
CA ASN A 473 18.13 34.03 1.29
C ASN A 473 17.24 33.03 2.02
N LEU A 474 17.31 31.75 1.67
CA LEU A 474 16.46 30.67 2.18
C LEU A 474 17.34 29.55 2.75
N SER A 475 16.97 29.03 3.92
CA SER A 475 17.64 27.85 4.50
C SER A 475 17.10 26.58 3.85
N LEU A 476 17.48 26.33 2.60
CA LEU A 476 17.01 25.13 1.88
C LEU A 476 17.58 23.84 2.49
N GLU A 477 18.64 23.93 3.29
CA GLU A 477 19.24 22.81 4.02
C GLU A 477 18.23 22.14 4.96
N ASP A 478 17.31 22.91 5.54
CA ASP A 478 16.30 22.40 6.48
C ASP A 478 15.25 21.53 5.77
N THR A 479 15.17 21.59 4.43
CA THR A 479 14.24 20.75 3.65
C THR A 479 14.72 19.31 3.53
N GLY A 480 16.03 19.06 3.65
CA GLY A 480 16.64 17.74 3.40
C GLY A 480 16.53 17.23 1.96
N ILE A 481 16.09 18.07 1.01
CA ILE A 481 15.89 17.70 -0.40
C ILE A 481 17.12 18.04 -1.24
N PHE A 482 17.58 19.28 -1.13
CA PHE A 482 18.66 19.81 -1.95
C PHE A 482 19.35 20.96 -1.23
N ASP A 483 20.65 20.81 -0.96
CA ASP A 483 21.41 21.80 -0.20
C ASP A 483 22.47 22.52 -1.05
N ARG A 484 23.16 23.46 -0.39
CA ARG A 484 24.23 24.25 -1.01
C ARG A 484 25.42 23.39 -1.43
N ASP A 485 25.73 22.35 -0.67
CA ASP A 485 26.88 21.48 -0.91
C ASP A 485 26.61 20.61 -2.14
N ASP A 486 25.39 20.06 -2.29
CA ASP A 486 24.92 19.37 -3.49
C ASP A 486 25.09 20.26 -4.73
N PHE A 487 24.67 21.52 -4.64
CA PHE A 487 24.80 22.48 -5.72
C PHE A 487 26.27 22.74 -6.09
N ASP A 488 27.13 22.97 -5.10
CA ASP A 488 28.53 23.27 -5.32
C ASP A 488 29.31 22.05 -5.88
N ASP A 489 28.93 20.84 -5.49
CA ASP A 489 29.45 19.58 -6.04
C ASP A 489 29.06 19.39 -7.52
N ILE A 490 27.81 19.63 -7.86
CA ILE A 490 27.33 19.58 -9.26
C ILE A 490 28.00 20.67 -10.10
N ASN A 491 28.15 21.87 -9.55
CA ASN A 491 28.81 22.99 -10.20
C ASN A 491 30.31 22.73 -10.43
N SER A 492 31.01 22.17 -9.44
CA SER A 492 32.44 21.91 -9.51
C SER A 492 32.80 20.70 -10.40
N SER A 493 31.92 19.70 -10.47
CA SER A 493 32.08 18.52 -11.33
C SER A 493 31.89 18.82 -12.83
N GLY A 494 31.44 20.02 -13.17
CA GLY A 494 31.10 20.41 -14.54
C GLY A 494 29.88 19.66 -15.07
N MET A 495 29.02 19.13 -14.20
CA MET A 495 27.79 18.44 -14.60
C MET A 495 26.80 19.39 -15.30
N PHE A 496 26.82 20.68 -15.01
CA PHE A 496 26.09 21.69 -15.81
C PHE A 496 26.48 21.67 -17.29
N ASP A 497 27.70 21.28 -17.66
CA ASP A 497 28.10 21.24 -19.08
C ASP A 497 27.69 19.94 -19.79
N LYS A 498 27.08 18.98 -19.08
CA LYS A 498 26.62 17.70 -19.62
C LYS A 498 25.11 17.62 -19.45
N SER A 499 24.36 17.62 -20.55
CA SER A 499 22.91 17.42 -20.50
C SER A 499 22.60 16.02 -19.92
N ASN A 500 22.32 15.95 -18.63
CA ASN A 500 21.92 14.71 -17.95
C ASN A 500 20.39 14.59 -17.94
N VAL A 501 19.78 14.58 -19.12
CA VAL A 501 18.34 14.29 -19.27
C VAL A 501 18.08 12.79 -19.05
N SER A 502 18.75 12.14 -18.09
CA SER A 502 18.61 10.72 -17.82
C SER A 502 17.34 10.40 -17.05
N ILE A 503 16.87 11.31 -16.20
CA ILE A 503 15.65 11.12 -15.40
C ILE A 503 14.42 11.12 -16.31
N TYR A 504 14.44 11.94 -17.36
CA TYR A 504 13.40 12.05 -18.38
C TYR A 504 13.81 11.45 -19.72
N ASP A 505 14.62 10.38 -19.73
CA ASP A 505 15.03 9.74 -20.99
C ASP A 505 13.77 9.49 -21.85
N ARG A 506 13.79 9.97 -23.09
CA ARG A 506 12.67 9.82 -24.03
C ARG A 506 12.26 8.36 -24.21
N ASN A 507 13.20 7.43 -24.00
CA ASN A 507 12.92 6.00 -24.01
C ASN A 507 12.04 5.56 -22.83
N ASN A 508 12.18 6.18 -21.65
CA ASN A 508 11.27 5.94 -20.52
C ASN A 508 9.92 6.64 -20.73
N LEU A 509 9.89 7.80 -21.40
CA LEU A 509 8.63 8.48 -21.75
C LEU A 509 7.76 7.67 -22.72
N SER A 510 8.36 6.91 -23.64
CA SER A 510 7.60 6.00 -24.50
C SER A 510 6.98 4.81 -23.75
N ASP A 511 7.58 4.40 -22.64
CA ASP A 511 7.02 3.37 -21.76
C ASP A 511 5.81 3.91 -20.97
N LEU A 512 5.78 5.22 -20.70
CA LEU A 512 4.64 5.89 -20.05
C LEU A 512 3.44 6.07 -21.00
N ASP A 513 3.65 6.15 -22.31
CA ASP A 513 2.57 6.16 -23.31
C ASP A 513 1.82 4.81 -23.39
N ASN A 514 2.38 3.75 -22.79
CA ASN A 514 1.75 2.45 -22.65
C ASN A 514 1.22 2.29 -21.22
N ALA A 515 -0.11 2.43 -21.03
CA ALA A 515 -0.71 2.32 -19.69
C ALA A 515 -0.36 1.03 -18.95
N PHE A 516 -0.11 -0.07 -19.67
CA PHE A 516 0.30 -1.31 -19.01
C PHE A 516 1.73 -1.26 -18.45
N GLU A 517 2.67 -0.62 -19.18
CA GLU A 517 4.05 -0.46 -18.71
C GLU A 517 4.13 0.60 -17.62
N PHE A 518 3.37 1.69 -17.74
CA PHE A 518 3.17 2.63 -16.65
C PHE A 518 2.61 1.93 -15.41
N LEU A 519 1.57 1.09 -15.55
CA LEU A 519 0.96 0.36 -14.42
C LEU A 519 2.00 -0.55 -13.78
N ALA A 520 2.73 -1.30 -14.60
CA ALA A 520 3.76 -2.21 -14.13
C ALA A 520 4.94 -1.51 -13.44
N ASN A 521 5.27 -0.28 -13.87
CA ASN A 521 6.37 0.50 -13.34
C ASN A 521 6.01 1.30 -12.09
N SER A 522 4.71 1.52 -11.81
CA SER A 522 4.21 2.30 -10.65
C SER A 522 4.51 1.74 -9.25
N GLY A 523 5.45 0.80 -9.11
CA GLY A 523 5.87 0.23 -7.82
C GLY A 523 4.90 -0.79 -7.23
N PHE A 524 3.59 -0.53 -7.28
CA PHE A 524 2.54 -1.40 -6.75
C PHE A 524 2.53 -2.82 -7.36
N TYR A 525 3.11 -2.99 -8.56
CA TYR A 525 2.91 -4.19 -9.37
C TYR A 525 4.18 -4.77 -10.00
N ARG A 526 5.37 -4.30 -9.58
CA ARG A 526 6.64 -4.71 -10.19
C ARG A 526 6.91 -6.21 -10.03
N ASP A 527 6.71 -6.73 -8.82
CA ASP A 527 6.90 -8.15 -8.51
C ASP A 527 5.94 -9.06 -9.28
N ASP A 528 4.69 -8.62 -9.45
CA ASP A 528 3.67 -9.38 -10.16
C ASP A 528 3.80 -9.29 -11.68
N TYR A 529 4.27 -8.17 -12.21
CA TYR A 529 4.66 -8.07 -13.61
C TYR A 529 5.84 -8.99 -13.94
N ASP A 530 6.82 -9.06 -13.05
CA ASP A 530 7.94 -9.98 -13.19
C ASP A 530 7.47 -11.44 -13.08
N ASN A 531 6.54 -11.74 -12.18
CA ASN A 531 5.90 -13.06 -12.12
C ASN A 531 5.12 -13.40 -13.40
N TYR A 532 4.37 -12.45 -13.96
CA TYR A 532 3.67 -12.64 -15.24
C TYR A 532 4.64 -12.86 -16.40
N LYS A 533 5.73 -12.09 -16.48
CA LYS A 533 6.81 -12.30 -17.46
C LYS A 533 7.39 -13.71 -17.33
N ARG A 534 7.71 -14.15 -16.11
CA ARG A 534 8.21 -15.50 -15.83
C ARG A 534 7.20 -16.58 -16.29
N LEU A 535 5.91 -16.41 -16.02
CA LEU A 535 4.85 -17.33 -16.45
C LEU A 535 4.72 -17.37 -17.99
N LEU A 536 4.80 -16.22 -18.66
CA LEU A 536 4.79 -16.16 -20.13
C LEU A 536 6.00 -16.87 -20.72
N GLU A 537 7.19 -16.67 -20.16
CA GLU A 537 8.41 -17.33 -20.57
C GLU A 537 8.36 -18.84 -20.34
N GLN A 538 7.80 -19.28 -19.21
CA GLN A 538 7.54 -20.69 -18.92
C GLN A 538 6.61 -21.30 -19.97
N LYS A 539 5.47 -20.66 -20.29
CA LYS A 539 4.55 -21.14 -21.33
C LYS A 539 5.20 -21.22 -22.71
N LYS A 540 6.03 -20.22 -23.06
CA LYS A 540 6.83 -20.24 -24.30
C LYS A 540 7.81 -21.42 -24.31
N PHE A 541 8.46 -21.70 -23.18
CA PHE A 541 9.37 -22.84 -23.01
C PHE A 541 8.64 -24.18 -23.13
N GLU A 542 7.50 -24.36 -22.46
CA GLU A 542 6.67 -25.56 -22.55
C GLU A 542 6.14 -25.81 -23.97
N ALA A 543 5.68 -24.77 -24.66
CA ALA A 543 5.26 -24.84 -26.06
C ALA A 543 6.40 -25.28 -26.98
N LYS A 544 7.63 -24.77 -26.74
CA LYS A 544 8.84 -25.17 -27.46
C LYS A 544 9.19 -26.64 -27.19
N GLN A 545 9.13 -27.10 -25.94
CA GLN A 545 9.37 -28.50 -25.58
C GLN A 545 8.35 -29.45 -26.23
N SER A 546 7.07 -29.07 -26.25
CA SER A 546 6.01 -29.82 -26.93
C SER A 546 6.25 -29.94 -28.44
N ARG A 547 6.69 -28.86 -29.10
CA ARG A 547 7.09 -28.87 -30.52
C ARG A 547 8.28 -29.81 -30.77
N ILE A 548 9.31 -29.76 -29.93
CA ILE A 548 10.49 -30.66 -30.03
C ILE A 548 10.07 -32.13 -29.85
N ALA A 549 9.22 -32.43 -28.86
CA ALA A 549 8.72 -33.78 -28.61
C ALA A 549 7.91 -34.32 -29.80
N LYS A 550 7.04 -33.48 -30.40
CA LYS A 550 6.28 -33.83 -31.62
C LYS A 550 7.22 -34.11 -32.80
N GLN A 551 8.24 -33.29 -33.02
CA GLN A 551 9.24 -33.50 -34.08
C GLN A 551 10.05 -34.79 -33.87
N LYS A 552 10.51 -35.09 -32.64
CA LYS A 552 11.19 -36.35 -32.31
C LYS A 552 10.31 -37.57 -32.58
N LYS A 553 9.03 -37.52 -32.18
CA LYS A 553 8.04 -38.58 -32.47
C LYS A 553 7.84 -38.76 -33.99
N ALA A 554 7.74 -37.69 -34.76
CA ALA A 554 7.61 -37.76 -36.22
C ALA A 554 8.84 -38.39 -36.89
N LYS A 555 10.06 -37.97 -36.52
CA LYS A 555 11.32 -38.56 -37.00
C LYS A 555 11.43 -40.04 -36.65
N SER A 556 11.05 -40.44 -35.44
CA SER A 556 11.02 -41.85 -35.02
C SER A 556 10.05 -42.69 -35.86
N LYS A 557 8.85 -42.17 -36.14
CA LYS A 557 7.86 -42.84 -37.03
C LYS A 557 8.40 -42.98 -38.45
N GLN A 558 9.00 -41.93 -39.02
CA GLN A 558 9.64 -42.00 -40.34
C GLN A 558 10.77 -43.03 -40.38
N ALA A 559 11.65 -43.05 -39.38
CA ALA A 559 12.73 -44.04 -39.28
C ALA A 559 12.20 -45.47 -39.21
N LYS A 560 11.12 -45.73 -38.46
CA LYS A 560 10.46 -47.04 -38.40
C LYS A 560 9.86 -47.44 -39.75
N ILE A 561 9.25 -46.51 -40.49
CA ILE A 561 8.71 -46.75 -41.83
C ILE A 561 9.83 -47.09 -42.82
N SER A 562 10.93 -46.32 -42.81
CA SER A 562 12.10 -46.59 -43.66
C SER A 562 12.73 -47.96 -43.37
N LYS A 563 12.87 -48.32 -42.08
CA LYS A 563 13.34 -49.66 -41.68
C LYS A 563 12.41 -50.78 -42.17
N LYS A 564 11.08 -50.60 -42.10
CA LYS A 564 10.11 -51.59 -42.62
C LYS A 564 10.19 -51.72 -44.15
N LYS A 565 10.33 -50.63 -44.89
CA LYS A 565 10.50 -50.66 -46.36
C LYS A 565 11.77 -51.40 -46.77
N ASN A 566 12.89 -51.17 -46.08
CA ASN A 566 14.15 -51.85 -46.37
C ASN A 566 14.12 -53.35 -46.08
N ARG A 567 13.34 -53.79 -45.07
CA ARG A 567 13.17 -55.23 -44.78
C ARG A 567 12.35 -55.99 -45.82
N LYS A 568 11.50 -55.33 -46.59
CA LYS A 568 10.69 -55.98 -47.66
C LYS A 568 11.43 -56.10 -49.00
N LYS A 569 12.61 -55.46 -49.13
CA LYS A 569 13.44 -55.51 -50.35
C LYS A 569 14.58 -56.54 -50.26
N LYS A 570 14.80 -57.11 -49.06
CA LYS A 570 15.54 -58.35 -48.89
C LYS A 570 14.53 -59.49 -48.89
#